data_AF-A0A0P9GGP2-F1
#
_entry.id   AF-A0A0P9GGP2-F1
#
_cell.length_a   1.000
_cell.length_b   1.000
_cell.length_c   1.000
_cell.angle_alpha   90.00
_cell.angle_beta   90.00
_cell.angle_gamma   90.00
#
_symmetry.space_group_name_H-M   'P 1'
#
loop_
_entity.id
_entity.type
_entity.pdbx_description
1 polymer ?
#
loop_
_entity_poly.entity_id
_entity_poly.type
_entity_poly.pdbx_seq_one_letter_code
_entity_poly.pdbx_strand_id
1 'polypeptide(L)'
;MGILSLPDLTQGNPYARIYATFHAALSPTPTPGFATRLYVLWALAGYGIVISVVYLCTMNIEYRRREKRFWLWRLVMRPNGRYIVGNQHALFAILTFISCAVAIGYFYNLHQVVLVGRAQDESFLWRNLIWVPLILHAWISSWSNLQASVLSTQKATKRHLVCPLVANTLYSAGLVIILVPVIVLDVYSGLAWHRAWNFGLKLRALVLARMVSNPNDTPSEVEAVVMPLLDPFNDKLGFCIDLIQANHAVYAAVMVIIIAVNLGGLGLLFTLRGQIRFNTGRLTSQIRQSSSVHGIPVLSGMHGPSSARDTSSTSGTPPDSPTTSQPTSTGEPAPAQKSVVRQVVFARSGDRAADDGEKEGKQMSVAQLKDAANDKTPAGASQRQQAKQLLALKKIELDLLVFLSAIVIISTVFLSLALWLAINPISVYSKWRRMEVSFTLTIWMYLVGVDVALSFLLVNSVRHLVSPNSRLAHFIGCATSQADRDRVRGSISGLTTSDEFETGTMTGTMTGSRPARLGAEGVLDDLREEDEEERGVHVSIETHVVEEESPERTPATRTSAEWRV
;
A
#
# COMPACT_ATOMS: atom_id res chain seq x y z
N MET A 1 -25.87 -23.47 -6.94
CA MET A 1 -25.79 -24.93 -6.78
C MET A 1 -26.20 -25.22 -5.35
N GLY A 2 -27.46 -25.60 -5.16
CA GLY A 2 -27.91 -26.20 -3.91
C GLY A 2 -27.85 -27.72 -4.05
N ILE A 3 -28.24 -28.42 -2.99
CA ILE A 3 -28.50 -29.87 -3.03
C ILE A 3 -29.46 -30.14 -4.19
N LEU A 4 -29.12 -31.08 -5.07
CA LEU A 4 -29.94 -31.42 -6.21
C LEU A 4 -31.04 -32.39 -5.78
N SER A 5 -32.29 -32.00 -6.02
CA SER A 5 -33.44 -32.90 -5.90
C SER A 5 -33.81 -33.47 -7.26
N LEU A 6 -34.40 -34.67 -7.28
CA LEU A 6 -34.98 -35.21 -8.51
C LEU A 6 -36.10 -34.28 -9.01
N PRO A 7 -36.17 -33.99 -10.32
CA PRO A 7 -37.28 -33.25 -10.91
C PRO A 7 -38.55 -34.10 -10.93
N ASP A 8 -39.69 -33.49 -11.25
CA ASP A 8 -40.94 -34.24 -11.49
C ASP A 8 -40.80 -35.19 -12.69
N LEU A 9 -40.92 -36.49 -12.42
CA LEU A 9 -40.71 -37.61 -13.34
C LEU A 9 -42.00 -38.07 -14.04
N THR A 10 -43.14 -37.40 -13.86
CA THR A 10 -44.46 -37.87 -14.34
C THR A 10 -44.67 -37.87 -15.86
N GLN A 11 -43.76 -37.29 -16.65
CA GLN A 11 -43.99 -37.07 -18.09
C GLN A 11 -42.71 -37.25 -18.93
N GLY A 12 -42.80 -38.06 -19.99
CA GLY A 12 -41.70 -38.28 -20.94
C GLY A 12 -40.56 -39.12 -20.35
N ASN A 13 -39.39 -39.08 -20.99
CA ASN A 13 -38.20 -39.83 -20.54
C ASN A 13 -37.66 -39.22 -19.23
N PRO A 14 -37.71 -39.95 -18.09
CA PRO A 14 -37.32 -39.40 -16.79
C PRO A 14 -35.82 -39.09 -16.70
N TYR A 15 -34.97 -39.93 -17.31
CA TYR A 15 -33.53 -39.69 -17.36
C TYR A 15 -33.16 -38.45 -18.17
N ALA A 16 -33.90 -38.16 -19.25
CA ALA A 16 -33.71 -36.92 -20.03
C ALA A 16 -34.00 -35.67 -19.18
N ARG A 17 -35.04 -35.71 -18.33
CA ARG A 17 -35.35 -34.61 -17.40
C ARG A 17 -34.29 -34.45 -16.33
N ILE A 18 -33.83 -35.56 -15.73
CA ILE A 18 -32.73 -35.54 -14.75
C ILE A 18 -31.47 -34.95 -15.38
N TYR A 19 -31.11 -35.38 -16.58
CA TYR A 19 -29.97 -34.85 -17.32
C TYR A 19 -30.12 -33.34 -17.57
N ALA A 20 -31.28 -32.89 -18.04
CA ALA A 20 -31.53 -31.47 -18.30
C ALA A 20 -31.39 -30.63 -17.02
N THR A 21 -31.95 -31.08 -15.89
CA THR A 21 -31.81 -30.40 -14.59
C THR A 21 -30.36 -30.37 -14.11
N PHE A 22 -29.65 -31.49 -14.22
CA PHE A 22 -28.25 -31.60 -13.83
C PHE A 22 -27.35 -30.71 -14.69
N HIS A 23 -27.56 -30.73 -16.01
CA HIS A 23 -26.83 -29.89 -16.96
C HIS A 23 -27.10 -28.40 -16.72
N ALA A 24 -28.36 -28.01 -16.50
CA ALA A 24 -28.71 -26.62 -16.19
C ALA A 24 -28.08 -26.14 -14.87
N ALA A 25 -27.97 -27.03 -13.88
CA ALA A 25 -27.35 -26.70 -12.59
C ALA A 25 -25.81 -26.55 -12.70
N LEU A 26 -25.15 -27.43 -13.45
CA LEU A 26 -23.68 -27.46 -13.57
C LEU A 26 -23.11 -26.57 -14.68
N SER A 27 -23.89 -26.27 -15.70
CA SER A 27 -23.46 -25.53 -16.89
C SER A 27 -24.40 -24.35 -17.16
N PRO A 28 -24.44 -23.37 -16.24
CA PRO A 28 -25.30 -22.21 -16.41
C PRO A 28 -24.86 -21.41 -17.64
N THR A 29 -25.82 -20.98 -18.45
CA THR A 29 -25.56 -20.23 -19.68
C THR A 29 -25.09 -18.81 -19.34
N PRO A 30 -23.94 -18.35 -19.89
CA PRO A 30 -23.46 -17.01 -19.60
C PRO A 30 -24.38 -15.94 -20.19
N THR A 31 -24.44 -14.79 -19.52
CA THR A 31 -25.10 -13.58 -20.02
C THR A 31 -24.45 -13.10 -21.32
N PRO A 32 -25.23 -12.50 -22.22
CA PRO A 32 -24.69 -11.83 -23.40
C PRO A 32 -23.58 -10.83 -23.02
N GLY A 33 -22.48 -10.86 -23.80
CA GLY A 33 -21.31 -9.99 -23.60
C GLY A 33 -20.38 -10.42 -22.46
N PHE A 34 -20.59 -11.56 -21.78
CA PHE A 34 -19.67 -12.06 -20.76
C PHE A 34 -18.24 -12.22 -21.30
N ALA A 35 -18.10 -12.80 -22.49
CA ALA A 35 -16.80 -12.96 -23.15
C ALA A 35 -16.08 -11.61 -23.35
N THR A 36 -16.79 -10.58 -23.80
CA THR A 36 -16.23 -9.22 -23.94
C THR A 36 -15.74 -8.66 -22.61
N ARG A 37 -16.54 -8.78 -21.54
CA ARG A 37 -16.13 -8.33 -20.20
C ARG A 37 -14.92 -9.08 -19.67
N LEU A 38 -14.82 -10.38 -19.97
CA LEU A 38 -13.65 -11.19 -19.64
C LEU A 38 -12.40 -10.74 -20.41
N TYR A 39 -12.50 -10.42 -21.70
CA TYR A 39 -11.38 -9.89 -22.47
C TYR A 39 -10.92 -8.51 -21.99
N VAL A 40 -11.84 -7.65 -21.54
CA VAL A 40 -11.48 -6.37 -20.90
C VAL A 40 -10.70 -6.60 -19.61
N LEU A 41 -11.10 -7.57 -18.79
CA LEU A 41 -10.35 -7.97 -17.58
C LEU A 41 -8.94 -8.48 -17.90
N TRP A 42 -8.79 -9.29 -18.96
CA TRP A 42 -7.48 -9.71 -19.47
C TRP A 42 -6.61 -8.50 -19.86
N ALA A 43 -7.18 -7.54 -20.59
CA ALA A 43 -6.46 -6.34 -21.00
C ALA A 43 -6.02 -5.49 -19.80
N LEU A 44 -6.88 -5.34 -18.78
CA LEU A 44 -6.55 -4.64 -17.55
C LEU A 44 -5.43 -5.35 -16.77
N ALA A 45 -5.51 -6.67 -16.57
CA ALA A 45 -4.44 -7.41 -15.91
C ALA A 45 -3.12 -7.36 -16.70
N GLY A 46 -3.17 -7.46 -18.03
CA GLY A 46 -2.01 -7.30 -18.89
C GLY A 46 -1.39 -5.89 -18.77
N TYR A 47 -2.22 -4.85 -18.74
CA TYR A 47 -1.78 -3.48 -18.48
C TYR A 47 -1.12 -3.36 -17.10
N GLY A 48 -1.73 -3.91 -16.05
CA GLY A 48 -1.20 -3.96 -14.69
C GLY A 48 0.19 -4.59 -14.59
N ILE A 49 0.44 -5.67 -15.35
CA ILE A 49 1.77 -6.28 -15.45
C ILE A 49 2.77 -5.32 -16.11
N VAL A 50 2.42 -4.77 -17.28
CA VAL A 50 3.31 -3.87 -18.03
C VAL A 50 3.65 -2.61 -17.23
N ILE A 51 2.64 -1.94 -16.66
CA ILE A 51 2.82 -0.71 -15.89
C ILE A 51 3.65 -0.97 -14.61
N SER A 52 3.48 -2.13 -13.96
CA SER A 52 4.30 -2.54 -12.81
C SER A 52 5.77 -2.68 -13.18
N VAL A 53 6.08 -3.37 -14.29
CA VAL A 53 7.46 -3.55 -14.77
C VAL A 53 8.09 -2.20 -15.13
N VAL A 54 7.39 -1.38 -15.91
CA VAL A 54 7.88 -0.04 -16.29
C VAL A 54 8.12 0.83 -15.06
N TYR A 55 7.24 0.77 -14.06
CA TYR A 55 7.41 1.50 -12.82
C TYR A 55 8.63 1.02 -12.02
N LEU A 56 8.82 -0.30 -11.85
CA LEU A 56 9.97 -0.86 -11.16
C LEU A 56 11.29 -0.49 -11.85
N CYS A 57 11.34 -0.53 -13.19
CA CYS A 57 12.49 -0.07 -13.97
C CYS A 57 12.77 1.42 -13.75
N THR A 58 11.74 2.26 -13.80
CA THR A 58 11.83 3.71 -13.58
C THR A 58 12.36 4.01 -12.18
N MET A 59 11.83 3.32 -11.17
CA MET A 59 12.29 3.43 -9.79
C MET A 59 13.74 2.98 -9.64
N ASN A 60 14.16 1.87 -10.26
CA ASN A 60 15.57 1.43 -10.23
C ASN A 60 16.52 2.49 -10.83
N ILE A 61 16.15 3.08 -11.97
CA ILE A 61 16.90 4.20 -12.58
C ILE A 61 16.98 5.38 -11.62
N GLU A 62 15.87 5.74 -10.98
CA GLU A 62 15.82 6.81 -9.99
C GLU A 62 16.72 6.55 -8.78
N TYR A 63 16.75 5.32 -8.28
CA TYR A 63 17.63 4.90 -7.18
C TYR A 63 19.11 4.98 -7.58
N ARG A 64 19.47 4.45 -8.76
CA ARG A 64 20.84 4.51 -9.28
C ARG A 64 21.32 5.95 -9.46
N ARG A 65 20.47 6.83 -10.02
CA ARG A 65 20.81 8.25 -10.22
C ARG A 65 21.03 8.99 -8.91
N ARG A 66 20.42 8.53 -7.82
CA ARG A 66 20.59 9.10 -6.47
C ARG A 66 21.72 8.44 -5.69
N GLU A 67 22.45 7.50 -6.31
CA GLU A 67 23.48 6.69 -5.66
C GLU A 67 22.96 5.93 -4.43
N LYS A 68 21.67 5.57 -4.44
CA LYS A 68 21.02 4.84 -3.36
C LYS A 68 20.85 3.38 -3.70
N ARG A 69 21.09 2.52 -2.71
CA ARG A 69 20.81 1.09 -2.83
C ARG A 69 19.31 0.85 -2.82
N PHE A 70 18.82 0.07 -3.77
CA PHE A 70 17.45 -0.40 -3.80
C PHE A 70 17.17 -1.26 -2.57
N TRP A 71 16.00 -1.10 -1.95
CA TRP A 71 15.59 -1.87 -0.79
C TRP A 71 14.07 -2.11 -0.81
N LEU A 72 13.65 -3.28 -0.33
CA LEU A 72 12.25 -3.68 -0.21
C LEU A 72 11.73 -3.56 1.21
N TRP A 73 12.51 -4.02 2.18
CA TRP A 73 12.27 -3.82 3.60
C TRP A 73 13.53 -3.24 4.24
N ARG A 74 13.33 -2.36 5.21
CA ARG A 74 14.41 -1.76 6.00
C ARG A 74 14.03 -1.77 7.46
N LEU A 75 14.99 -2.10 8.31
CA LEU A 75 14.86 -1.93 9.76
C LEU A 75 15.22 -0.50 10.13
N VAL A 76 14.24 0.27 10.58
CA VAL A 76 14.43 1.67 11.01
C VAL A 76 14.56 1.72 12.52
N MET A 77 15.73 2.12 13.01
CA MET A 77 16.01 2.32 14.43
C MET A 77 15.35 3.61 14.95
N ARG A 78 14.71 3.50 16.11
CA ARG A 78 14.17 4.59 16.92
C ARG A 78 14.58 4.37 18.39
N PRO A 79 14.50 5.41 19.25
CA PRO A 79 14.87 5.27 20.66
C PRO A 79 14.16 4.12 21.39
N ASN A 80 12.96 3.73 20.93
CA ASN A 80 12.14 2.70 21.58
C ASN A 80 12.25 1.32 20.92
N GLY A 81 13.10 1.16 19.89
CA GLY A 81 13.29 -0.10 19.19
C GLY A 81 13.34 0.05 17.67
N ARG A 82 13.23 -1.08 16.96
CA ARG A 82 13.37 -1.17 15.50
C ARG A 82 12.02 -1.44 14.86
N TYR A 83 11.63 -0.65 13.87
CA TYR A 83 10.47 -0.92 13.03
C TYR A 83 10.91 -1.61 11.74
N ILE A 84 10.19 -2.65 11.32
CA ILE A 84 10.25 -3.13 9.94
C ILE A 84 9.46 -2.11 9.12
N VAL A 85 10.06 -1.56 8.07
CA VAL A 85 9.38 -0.63 7.16
C VAL A 85 9.51 -1.19 5.75
N GLY A 86 8.37 -1.37 5.09
CA GLY A 86 8.33 -1.73 3.68
C GLY A 86 8.50 -0.50 2.78
N ASN A 87 9.25 -0.64 1.69
CA ASN A 87 9.23 0.31 0.59
C ASN A 87 7.89 0.15 -0.12
N GLN A 88 6.90 0.89 0.36
CA GLN A 88 5.52 0.76 -0.08
C GLN A 88 5.38 0.83 -1.60
N HIS A 89 6.10 1.72 -2.28
CA HIS A 89 6.01 1.87 -3.73
C HIS A 89 6.53 0.63 -4.47
N ALA A 90 7.68 0.10 -4.04
CA ALA A 90 8.24 -1.12 -4.62
C ALA A 90 7.35 -2.34 -4.35
N LEU A 91 6.92 -2.50 -3.10
CA LEU A 91 6.06 -3.61 -2.67
C LEU A 91 4.71 -3.56 -3.38
N PHE A 92 4.10 -2.37 -3.53
CA PHE A 92 2.86 -2.18 -4.26
C PHE A 92 2.98 -2.65 -5.72
N ALA A 93 4.04 -2.26 -6.43
CA ALA A 93 4.25 -2.67 -7.80
C ALA A 93 4.56 -4.17 -7.95
N ILE A 94 5.37 -4.74 -7.06
CA ILE A 94 5.68 -6.19 -7.08
C ILE A 94 4.42 -7.01 -6.81
N LEU A 95 3.65 -6.64 -5.79
CA LEU A 95 2.42 -7.35 -5.45
C LEU A 95 1.35 -7.14 -6.52
N THR A 96 1.27 -5.97 -7.15
CA THR A 96 0.40 -5.77 -8.32
C THR A 96 0.77 -6.70 -9.46
N PHE A 97 2.06 -6.80 -9.80
CA PHE A 97 2.55 -7.73 -10.82
C PHE A 97 2.13 -9.18 -10.51
N ILE A 98 2.36 -9.64 -9.28
CA ILE A 98 2.01 -11.01 -8.85
C ILE A 98 0.49 -11.22 -8.93
N SER A 99 -0.32 -10.32 -8.38
CA SER A 99 -1.78 -10.44 -8.43
C SER A 99 -2.32 -10.44 -9.86
N CYS A 100 -1.77 -9.61 -10.75
CA CYS A 100 -2.20 -9.58 -12.16
C CYS A 100 -1.80 -10.86 -12.90
N ALA A 101 -0.63 -11.45 -12.61
CA ALA A 101 -0.22 -12.73 -13.16
C ALA A 101 -1.16 -13.87 -12.72
N VAL A 102 -1.53 -13.92 -11.43
CA VAL A 102 -2.52 -14.89 -10.93
C VAL A 102 -3.91 -14.62 -11.53
N ALA A 103 -4.29 -13.36 -11.72
CA ALA A 103 -5.56 -12.98 -12.35
C ALA A 103 -5.67 -13.48 -13.80
N ILE A 104 -4.58 -13.45 -14.57
CA ILE A 104 -4.54 -14.05 -15.92
C ILE A 104 -4.87 -15.54 -15.87
N GLY A 105 -4.25 -16.30 -14.95
CA GLY A 105 -4.55 -17.72 -14.75
C GLY A 105 -6.02 -17.95 -14.37
N TYR A 106 -6.55 -17.13 -13.46
CA TYR A 106 -7.97 -17.15 -13.09
C TYR A 106 -8.90 -16.87 -14.28
N PHE A 107 -8.60 -15.85 -15.11
CA PHE A 107 -9.41 -15.54 -16.28
C PHE A 107 -9.32 -16.61 -17.36
N TYR A 108 -8.17 -17.25 -17.52
CA TYR A 108 -8.01 -18.40 -18.39
C TYR A 108 -8.88 -19.56 -17.93
N ASN A 109 -8.84 -19.89 -16.64
CA ASN A 109 -9.72 -20.92 -16.07
C ASN A 109 -11.20 -20.56 -16.27
N LEU A 110 -11.59 -19.31 -16.01
CA LEU A 110 -12.96 -18.85 -16.18
C LEU A 110 -13.42 -18.94 -17.64
N HIS A 111 -12.54 -18.65 -18.60
CA HIS A 111 -12.80 -18.87 -20.02
C HIS A 111 -13.04 -20.36 -20.32
N GLN A 112 -12.16 -21.25 -19.85
CA GLN A 112 -12.30 -22.70 -20.06
C GLN A 112 -13.60 -23.24 -19.47
N VAL A 113 -13.91 -22.86 -18.23
CA VAL A 113 -15.08 -23.32 -17.48
C VAL A 113 -16.38 -22.82 -18.12
N VAL A 114 -16.47 -21.52 -18.38
CA VAL A 114 -17.76 -20.89 -18.72
C VAL A 114 -18.04 -20.89 -20.22
N LEU A 115 -17.02 -20.59 -21.04
CA LEU A 115 -17.21 -20.43 -22.48
C LEU A 115 -16.95 -21.72 -23.25
N VAL A 116 -15.97 -22.52 -22.80
CA VAL A 116 -15.59 -23.77 -23.46
C VAL A 116 -16.26 -24.99 -22.82
N GLY A 117 -16.66 -24.90 -21.54
CA GLY A 117 -17.23 -26.03 -20.79
C GLY A 117 -16.20 -27.09 -20.38
N ARG A 118 -14.91 -26.72 -20.26
CA ARG A 118 -13.78 -27.59 -19.90
C ARG A 118 -13.18 -27.19 -18.55
N ALA A 119 -12.32 -28.04 -17.98
CA ALA A 119 -11.58 -27.79 -16.72
C ALA A 119 -12.49 -27.41 -15.53
N GLN A 120 -13.70 -27.96 -15.52
CA GLN A 120 -14.70 -27.71 -14.47
C GLN A 120 -14.21 -28.19 -13.11
N ASP A 121 -13.43 -29.26 -13.08
CA ASP A 121 -12.87 -29.91 -11.90
C ASP A 121 -11.84 -29.04 -11.14
N GLU A 122 -11.20 -28.09 -11.81
CA GLU A 122 -10.24 -27.15 -11.21
C GLU A 122 -10.85 -25.77 -10.90
N SER A 123 -12.11 -25.54 -11.27
CA SER A 123 -12.72 -24.19 -11.25
C SER A 123 -12.69 -23.51 -9.88
N PHE A 124 -12.96 -24.24 -8.81
CA PHE A 124 -12.97 -23.69 -7.46
C PHE A 124 -11.58 -23.44 -6.90
N LEU A 125 -10.55 -24.18 -7.35
CA LEU A 125 -9.17 -23.93 -6.94
C LEU A 125 -8.73 -22.54 -7.41
N TRP A 126 -8.85 -22.27 -8.70
CA TRP A 126 -8.50 -20.98 -9.28
C TRP A 126 -9.31 -19.82 -8.69
N ARG A 127 -10.59 -20.07 -8.43
CA ARG A 127 -11.49 -19.07 -7.88
C ARG A 127 -11.20 -18.69 -6.43
N ASN A 128 -10.71 -19.62 -5.63
CA ASN A 128 -10.29 -19.30 -4.26
C ASN A 128 -8.87 -18.71 -4.27
N LEU A 129 -7.95 -19.29 -5.06
CA LEU A 129 -6.55 -18.90 -5.12
C LEU A 129 -6.33 -17.41 -5.48
N ILE A 130 -7.20 -16.80 -6.29
CA ILE A 130 -7.09 -15.37 -6.63
C ILE A 130 -7.20 -14.45 -5.41
N TRP A 131 -7.86 -14.86 -4.32
CA TRP A 131 -7.97 -14.07 -3.10
C TRP A 131 -6.64 -13.95 -2.35
N VAL A 132 -5.78 -14.96 -2.42
CA VAL A 132 -4.47 -14.99 -1.72
C VAL A 132 -3.60 -13.78 -2.08
N PRO A 133 -3.25 -13.53 -3.35
CA PRO A 133 -2.41 -12.37 -3.70
C PRO A 133 -3.12 -11.04 -3.45
N LEU A 134 -4.47 -10.98 -3.54
CA LEU A 134 -5.23 -9.76 -3.24
C LEU A 134 -5.18 -9.41 -1.75
N ILE A 135 -5.39 -10.40 -0.87
CA ILE A 135 -5.29 -10.25 0.58
C ILE A 135 -3.86 -9.88 0.98
N LEU A 136 -2.86 -10.59 0.44
CA LEU A 136 -1.45 -10.31 0.69
C LEU A 136 -1.10 -8.87 0.29
N HIS A 137 -1.56 -8.43 -0.89
CA HIS A 137 -1.32 -7.08 -1.36
C HIS A 137 -1.99 -6.03 -0.47
N ALA A 138 -3.27 -6.21 -0.15
CA ALA A 138 -3.99 -5.30 0.74
C ALA A 138 -3.33 -5.24 2.13
N TRP A 139 -2.92 -6.38 2.70
CA TRP A 139 -2.25 -6.45 3.99
C TRP A 139 -0.93 -5.68 4.01
N ILE A 140 -0.01 -6.00 3.08
CA ILE A 140 1.31 -5.36 3.03
C ILE A 140 1.19 -3.86 2.78
N SER A 141 0.30 -3.45 1.88
CA SER A 141 0.04 -2.03 1.61
C SER A 141 -0.50 -1.32 2.84
N SER A 142 -1.47 -1.89 3.54
CA SER A 142 -2.08 -1.30 4.74
C SER A 142 -1.06 -1.09 5.85
N TRP A 143 -0.24 -2.11 6.14
CA TRP A 143 0.76 -2.05 7.20
C TRP A 143 1.95 -1.16 6.86
N SER A 144 2.40 -1.13 5.61
CA SER A 144 3.47 -0.22 5.17
C SER A 144 3.06 1.24 5.37
N ASN A 145 1.81 1.58 5.02
CA ASN A 145 1.25 2.90 5.27
C ASN A 145 1.09 3.21 6.75
N LEU A 146 0.59 2.24 7.54
CA LEU A 146 0.42 2.43 8.98
C LEU A 146 1.76 2.69 9.66
N GLN A 147 2.79 1.89 9.35
CA GLN A 147 4.13 2.08 9.90
C GLN A 147 4.74 3.42 9.50
N ALA A 148 4.60 3.83 8.24
CA ALA A 148 5.02 5.16 7.79
C ALA A 148 4.27 6.29 8.54
N SER A 149 2.97 6.11 8.78
CA SER A 149 2.13 7.06 9.54
C SER A 149 2.53 7.12 11.02
N VAL A 150 2.84 5.98 11.64
CA VAL A 150 3.33 5.92 13.02
C VAL A 150 4.69 6.61 13.13
N LEU A 151 5.62 6.33 12.22
CA LEU A 151 6.96 6.93 12.23
C LEU A 151 6.93 8.45 12.03
N SER A 152 6.08 8.94 11.12
CA SER A 152 5.89 10.38 10.91
C SER A 152 5.23 11.05 12.12
N THR A 153 4.21 10.42 12.72
CA THR A 153 3.50 10.94 13.89
C THR A 153 4.37 10.95 15.15
N GLN A 154 5.20 9.92 15.38
CA GLN A 154 6.11 9.86 16.52
C GLN A 154 7.13 10.99 16.51
N LYS A 155 7.68 11.31 15.32
CA LYS A 155 8.61 12.44 15.15
C LYS A 155 7.95 13.77 15.52
N ALA A 156 6.67 13.94 15.20
CA ALA A 156 5.95 15.18 15.44
C ALA A 156 5.37 15.30 16.87
N THR A 157 4.84 14.22 17.44
CA THR A 157 4.18 14.24 18.76
C THR A 157 5.13 14.02 19.94
N LYS A 158 6.31 13.41 19.71
CA LYS A 158 7.14 12.78 20.76
C LYS A 158 6.35 11.79 21.64
N ARG A 159 5.17 11.35 21.19
CA ARG A 159 4.35 10.34 21.89
C ARG A 159 4.49 9.01 21.17
N HIS A 160 4.65 7.97 21.96
CA HIS A 160 4.80 6.61 21.46
C HIS A 160 3.43 5.95 21.44
N LEU A 161 2.76 5.98 20.29
CA LEU A 161 1.41 5.41 20.15
C LEU A 161 1.43 3.88 20.13
N VAL A 162 2.41 3.27 19.47
CA VAL A 162 2.52 1.80 19.33
C VAL A 162 3.98 1.38 19.52
N CYS A 163 4.20 0.40 20.41
CA CYS A 163 5.51 -0.21 20.61
C CYS A 163 6.00 -0.90 19.33
N PRO A 164 7.27 -0.75 18.91
CA PRO A 164 7.79 -1.39 17.69
C PRO A 164 7.62 -2.90 17.67
N LEU A 165 7.80 -3.57 18.82
CA LEU A 165 7.61 -5.01 18.95
C LEU A 165 6.18 -5.40 18.57
N VAL A 166 5.18 -4.72 19.16
CA VAL A 166 3.76 -4.98 18.86
C VAL A 166 3.45 -4.73 17.38
N ALA A 167 3.94 -3.63 16.81
CA ALA A 167 3.71 -3.32 15.40
C ALA A 167 4.33 -4.37 14.45
N ASN A 168 5.56 -4.80 14.69
CA ASN A 168 6.24 -5.79 13.87
C ASN A 168 5.63 -7.19 14.03
N THR A 169 5.26 -7.56 15.26
CA THR A 169 4.59 -8.83 15.55
C THR A 169 3.23 -8.87 14.87
N LEU A 170 2.40 -7.82 14.99
CA LEU A 170 1.12 -7.77 14.30
C LEU A 170 1.29 -7.79 12.78
N TYR A 171 2.27 -7.08 12.22
CA TYR A 171 2.56 -7.09 10.79
C TYR A 171 2.92 -8.50 10.28
N SER A 172 3.84 -9.18 10.96
CA SER A 172 4.43 -10.45 10.49
C SER A 172 3.61 -11.67 10.92
N ALA A 173 3.28 -11.77 12.20
CA ALA A 173 2.47 -12.88 12.72
C ALA A 173 1.04 -12.79 12.19
N GLY A 174 0.47 -11.58 12.08
CA GLY A 174 -0.85 -11.41 11.48
C GLY A 174 -0.90 -11.88 10.04
N LEU A 175 0.16 -11.67 9.25
CA LEU A 175 0.24 -12.19 7.89
C LEU A 175 0.18 -13.72 7.86
N VAL A 176 0.96 -14.40 8.71
CA VAL A 176 0.99 -15.87 8.79
C VAL A 176 -0.34 -16.43 9.28
N ILE A 177 -0.87 -15.85 10.37
CA ILE A 177 -2.15 -16.26 10.99
C ILE A 177 -3.32 -16.11 10.01
N ILE A 178 -3.26 -15.13 9.11
CA ILE A 178 -4.30 -14.90 8.10
C ILE A 178 -4.12 -15.79 6.87
N LEU A 179 -2.91 -15.85 6.31
CA LEU A 179 -2.68 -16.54 5.04
C LEU A 179 -2.75 -18.05 5.16
N VAL A 180 -2.26 -18.64 6.27
CA VAL A 180 -2.25 -20.10 6.42
C VAL A 180 -3.67 -20.68 6.38
N PRO A 181 -4.63 -20.23 7.21
CA PRO A 181 -6.01 -20.73 7.13
C PRO A 181 -6.66 -20.48 5.77
N VAL A 182 -6.42 -19.31 5.16
CA VAL A 182 -6.93 -18.98 3.82
C VAL A 182 -6.44 -19.99 2.79
N ILE A 183 -5.12 -20.20 2.68
CA ILE A 183 -4.53 -21.11 1.69
C ILE A 183 -5.01 -22.55 1.93
N VAL A 184 -5.06 -22.99 3.19
CA VAL A 184 -5.54 -24.32 3.55
C VAL A 184 -6.99 -24.49 3.11
N LEU A 185 -7.89 -23.58 3.47
CA LEU A 185 -9.30 -23.65 3.07
C LEU A 185 -9.50 -23.55 1.57
N ASP A 186 -8.70 -22.73 0.86
CA ASP A 186 -8.73 -22.61 -0.60
C ASP A 186 -8.43 -23.94 -1.28
N VAL A 187 -7.34 -24.59 -0.87
CA VAL A 187 -6.90 -25.89 -1.39
C VAL A 187 -7.92 -26.98 -1.06
N TYR A 188 -8.36 -27.07 0.20
CA TYR A 188 -9.36 -28.07 0.61
C TYR A 188 -10.70 -27.88 -0.12
N SER A 189 -11.14 -26.64 -0.34
CA SER A 189 -12.34 -26.34 -1.12
C SER A 189 -12.19 -26.78 -2.58
N GLY A 190 -11.02 -26.53 -3.20
CA GLY A 190 -10.72 -27.01 -4.54
C GLY A 190 -10.72 -28.54 -4.64
N LEU A 191 -10.11 -29.23 -3.68
CA LEU A 191 -10.09 -30.69 -3.62
C LEU A 191 -11.49 -31.28 -3.38
N ALA A 192 -12.30 -30.66 -2.50
CA ALA A 192 -13.67 -31.07 -2.25
C ALA A 192 -14.53 -30.94 -3.52
N TRP A 193 -14.38 -29.83 -4.25
CA TRP A 193 -15.04 -29.62 -5.52
C TRP A 193 -14.61 -30.65 -6.58
N HIS A 194 -13.32 -30.88 -6.75
CA HIS A 194 -12.79 -31.87 -7.69
C HIS A 194 -13.42 -33.26 -7.44
N ARG A 195 -13.52 -33.67 -6.17
CA ARG A 195 -14.18 -34.93 -5.77
C ARG A 195 -15.67 -34.92 -6.10
N ALA A 196 -16.40 -33.86 -5.77
CA ALA A 196 -17.82 -33.73 -6.08
C ALA A 196 -18.07 -33.77 -7.60
N TRP A 197 -17.25 -33.06 -8.36
CA TRP A 197 -17.31 -33.01 -9.81
C TRP A 197 -17.10 -34.39 -10.45
N ASN A 198 -16.09 -35.14 -10.02
CA ASN A 198 -15.84 -36.50 -10.53
C ASN A 198 -17.00 -37.45 -10.26
N PHE A 199 -17.65 -37.34 -9.09
CA PHE A 199 -18.89 -38.08 -8.82
C PHE A 199 -20.03 -37.62 -9.74
N GLY A 200 -20.15 -36.33 -9.98
CA GLY A 200 -21.12 -35.76 -10.90
C GLY A 200 -20.95 -36.27 -12.35
N LEU A 201 -19.71 -36.47 -12.81
CA LEU A 201 -19.43 -37.06 -14.11
C LEU A 201 -19.90 -38.52 -14.20
N LYS A 202 -19.74 -39.31 -13.14
CA LYS A 202 -20.24 -40.69 -13.08
C LYS A 202 -21.78 -40.72 -13.12
N LEU A 203 -22.42 -39.87 -12.35
CA LEU A 203 -23.87 -39.72 -12.35
C LEU A 203 -24.38 -39.31 -13.74
N ARG A 204 -23.74 -38.31 -14.37
CA ARG A 204 -24.06 -37.88 -15.74
C ARG A 204 -23.95 -39.02 -16.75
N ALA A 205 -22.87 -39.81 -16.68
CA ALA A 205 -22.66 -40.95 -17.57
C ALA A 205 -23.74 -42.03 -17.39
N LEU A 206 -24.10 -42.35 -16.14
CA LEU A 206 -25.18 -43.30 -15.83
C LEU A 206 -26.52 -42.82 -16.42
N VAL A 207 -26.89 -41.56 -16.16
CA VAL A 207 -28.14 -40.98 -16.63
C VAL A 207 -28.21 -40.98 -18.16
N LEU A 208 -27.12 -40.62 -18.85
CA LEU A 208 -27.07 -40.66 -20.31
C LEU A 208 -27.21 -42.09 -20.86
N ALA A 209 -26.55 -43.07 -20.24
CA ALA A 209 -26.65 -44.47 -20.65
C ALA A 209 -28.08 -45.01 -20.47
N ARG A 210 -28.72 -44.69 -19.34
CA ARG A 210 -30.10 -45.10 -19.02
C ARG A 210 -31.14 -44.38 -19.87
N MET A 211 -30.89 -43.12 -20.23
CA MET A 211 -31.75 -42.36 -21.15
C MET A 211 -31.94 -43.06 -22.50
N VAL A 212 -30.90 -43.75 -23.00
CA VAL A 212 -30.95 -44.49 -24.26
C VAL A 212 -31.45 -45.92 -24.08
N SER A 213 -30.97 -46.63 -23.06
CA SER A 213 -31.30 -48.04 -22.85
C SER A 213 -32.70 -48.27 -22.27
N ASN A 214 -33.15 -47.35 -21.40
CA ASN A 214 -34.33 -47.51 -20.55
C ASN A 214 -35.20 -46.24 -20.53
N PRO A 215 -35.75 -45.78 -21.67
CA PRO A 215 -36.46 -44.50 -21.71
C PRO A 215 -37.80 -44.48 -20.95
N ASN A 216 -38.35 -45.65 -20.60
CA ASN A 216 -39.69 -45.82 -20.04
C ASN A 216 -39.70 -46.35 -18.60
N ASP A 217 -38.56 -46.33 -17.88
CA ASP A 217 -38.51 -46.75 -16.48
C ASP A 217 -39.50 -45.92 -15.64
N THR A 218 -40.19 -46.58 -14.71
CA THR A 218 -41.09 -45.93 -13.76
C THR A 218 -40.31 -45.01 -12.81
N PRO A 219 -40.93 -43.99 -12.20
CA PRO A 219 -40.26 -43.09 -11.25
C PRO A 219 -39.53 -43.82 -10.12
N SER A 220 -40.10 -44.91 -9.60
CA SER A 220 -39.48 -45.75 -8.56
C SER A 220 -38.25 -46.51 -9.04
N GLU A 221 -38.25 -47.00 -10.28
CA GLU A 221 -37.08 -47.66 -10.87
C GLU A 221 -35.95 -46.66 -11.11
N VAL A 222 -36.28 -45.47 -11.61
CA VAL A 222 -35.33 -44.37 -11.80
C VAL A 222 -34.71 -43.96 -10.47
N GLU A 223 -35.52 -43.78 -9.42
CA GLU A 223 -35.05 -43.44 -8.08
C GLU A 223 -34.08 -44.51 -7.54
N ALA A 224 -34.43 -45.79 -7.65
CA ALA A 224 -33.57 -46.90 -7.20
C ALA A 224 -32.22 -46.94 -7.94
N VAL A 225 -32.17 -46.51 -9.20
CA VAL A 225 -30.95 -46.47 -10.02
C VAL A 225 -30.12 -45.21 -9.74
N VAL A 226 -30.76 -44.06 -9.55
CA VAL A 226 -30.09 -42.75 -9.50
C VAL A 226 -29.66 -42.38 -8.08
N MET A 227 -30.47 -42.67 -7.06
CA MET A 227 -30.20 -42.27 -5.67
C MET A 227 -28.85 -42.78 -5.12
N PRO A 228 -28.39 -44.02 -5.40
CA PRO A 228 -27.09 -44.48 -4.94
C PRO A 228 -25.88 -43.65 -5.43
N LEU A 229 -26.03 -42.88 -6.50
CA LEU A 229 -25.02 -41.92 -6.96
C LEU A 229 -25.35 -40.47 -6.61
N LEU A 230 -26.64 -40.13 -6.55
CA LEU A 230 -27.09 -38.77 -6.23
C LEU A 230 -26.83 -38.41 -4.77
N ASP A 231 -27.08 -39.31 -3.82
CA ASP A 231 -26.86 -39.03 -2.39
C ASP A 231 -25.37 -38.77 -2.09
N PRO A 232 -24.42 -39.65 -2.49
CA PRO A 232 -23.00 -39.37 -2.27
C PRO A 232 -22.49 -38.13 -3.02
N PHE A 233 -23.10 -37.79 -4.16
CA PHE A 233 -22.81 -36.54 -4.86
C PHE A 233 -23.28 -35.33 -4.04
N ASN A 234 -24.53 -35.36 -3.57
CA ASN A 234 -25.11 -34.31 -2.74
C ASN A 234 -24.36 -34.11 -1.43
N ASP A 235 -23.92 -35.19 -0.77
CA ASP A 235 -23.10 -35.12 0.45
C ASP A 235 -21.77 -34.41 0.19
N LYS A 236 -21.08 -34.76 -0.90
CA LYS A 236 -19.81 -34.13 -1.29
C LYS A 236 -19.99 -32.69 -1.70
N LEU A 237 -21.08 -32.38 -2.40
CA LEU A 237 -21.42 -31.02 -2.78
C LEU A 237 -21.78 -30.19 -1.54
N GLY A 238 -22.53 -30.73 -0.59
CA GLY A 238 -22.85 -30.10 0.69
C GLY A 238 -21.59 -29.75 1.46
N PHE A 239 -20.67 -30.72 1.62
CA PHE A 239 -19.37 -30.48 2.24
C PHE A 239 -18.55 -29.40 1.52
N CYS A 240 -18.56 -29.36 0.18
CA CYS A 240 -17.92 -28.30 -0.59
C CYS A 240 -18.55 -26.93 -0.31
N ILE A 241 -19.88 -26.86 -0.23
CA ILE A 241 -20.62 -25.63 0.10
C ILE A 241 -20.24 -25.14 1.51
N ASP A 242 -20.18 -26.02 2.49
CA ASP A 242 -19.80 -25.68 3.87
C ASP A 242 -18.37 -25.12 3.94
N LEU A 243 -17.43 -25.74 3.21
CA LEU A 243 -16.06 -25.23 3.08
C LEU A 243 -15.99 -23.85 2.41
N ILE A 244 -16.78 -23.62 1.36
CA ILE A 244 -16.90 -22.31 0.71
C ILE A 244 -17.42 -21.26 1.71
N GLN A 245 -18.44 -21.60 2.51
CA GLN A 245 -18.96 -20.69 3.53
C GLN A 245 -17.90 -20.34 4.57
N ALA A 246 -17.22 -21.35 5.11
CA ALA A 246 -16.15 -21.17 6.08
C ALA A 246 -15.02 -20.29 5.51
N ASN A 247 -14.63 -20.54 4.26
CA ASN A 247 -13.59 -19.77 3.58
C ASN A 247 -13.97 -18.29 3.43
N HIS A 248 -15.20 -18.00 2.97
CA HIS A 248 -15.66 -16.63 2.81
C HIS A 248 -15.91 -15.92 4.15
N ALA A 249 -16.23 -16.66 5.23
CA ALA A 249 -16.26 -16.11 6.58
C ALA A 249 -14.86 -15.67 7.05
N VAL A 250 -13.82 -16.46 6.74
CA VAL A 250 -12.43 -16.07 7.00
C VAL A 250 -12.05 -14.84 6.18
N TYR A 251 -12.39 -14.79 4.89
CA TYR A 251 -12.15 -13.60 4.06
C TYR A 251 -12.84 -12.35 4.64
N ALA A 252 -14.09 -12.47 5.09
CA ALA A 252 -14.81 -11.37 5.73
C ALA A 252 -14.07 -10.88 7.00
N ALA A 253 -13.66 -11.79 7.87
CA ALA A 253 -12.89 -11.44 9.08
C ALA A 253 -11.58 -10.71 8.73
N VAL A 254 -10.86 -11.19 7.72
CA VAL A 254 -9.63 -10.55 7.23
C VAL A 254 -9.90 -9.14 6.71
N MET A 255 -10.96 -8.93 5.93
CA MET A 255 -11.32 -7.60 5.43
C MET A 255 -11.68 -6.63 6.55
N VAL A 256 -12.35 -7.10 7.62
CA VAL A 256 -12.61 -6.27 8.81
C VAL A 256 -11.30 -5.80 9.45
N ILE A 257 -10.31 -6.68 9.60
CA ILE A 257 -9.00 -6.32 10.16
C ILE A 257 -8.29 -5.31 9.26
N ILE A 258 -8.28 -5.52 7.94
CA ILE A 258 -7.69 -4.58 6.97
C ILE A 258 -8.37 -3.22 7.08
N ILE A 259 -9.70 -3.15 7.12
CA ILE A 259 -10.44 -1.90 7.30
C ILE A 259 -10.04 -1.22 8.61
N ALA A 260 -9.98 -1.95 9.72
CA ALA A 260 -9.59 -1.41 11.02
C ALA A 260 -8.18 -0.82 11.02
N VAL A 261 -7.20 -1.51 10.41
CA VAL A 261 -5.82 -1.04 10.26
C VAL A 261 -5.76 0.26 9.47
N ASN A 262 -6.49 0.35 8.35
CA ASN A 262 -6.51 1.57 7.52
C ASN A 262 -7.26 2.72 8.19
N LEU A 263 -8.34 2.46 8.92
CA LEU A 263 -9.02 3.47 9.75
C LEU A 263 -8.09 3.99 10.85
N GLY A 264 -7.29 3.13 11.47
CA GLY A 264 -6.22 3.53 12.38
C GLY A 264 -5.20 4.46 11.71
N GLY A 265 -4.75 4.10 10.50
CA GLY A 265 -3.87 4.94 9.68
C GLY A 265 -4.48 6.32 9.37
N LEU A 266 -5.77 6.37 9.02
CA LEU A 266 -6.50 7.62 8.79
C LEU A 266 -6.61 8.46 10.07
N GLY A 267 -6.87 7.84 11.22
CA GLY A 267 -6.87 8.52 12.53
C GLY A 267 -5.53 9.18 12.86
N LEU A 268 -4.42 8.49 12.58
CA LEU A 268 -3.07 9.06 12.71
C LEU A 268 -2.86 10.24 11.75
N LEU A 269 -3.32 10.11 10.51
CA LEU A 269 -3.23 11.17 9.50
C LEU A 269 -4.03 12.41 9.92
N PHE A 270 -5.22 12.25 10.49
CA PHE A 270 -6.00 13.38 11.03
C PHE A 270 -5.31 14.05 12.22
N THR A 271 -4.64 13.28 13.07
CA THR A 271 -3.81 13.83 14.15
C THR A 271 -2.66 14.66 13.59
N LEU A 272 -1.95 14.12 12.59
CA LEU A 272 -0.86 14.81 11.90
C LEU A 272 -1.35 16.07 11.17
N ARG A 273 -2.55 16.05 10.58
CA ARG A 273 -3.22 17.24 10.01
C ARG A 273 -3.42 18.35 11.03
N GLY A 274 -3.90 18.00 12.23
CA GLY A 274 -4.06 18.94 13.33
C GLY A 274 -2.74 19.62 13.69
N GLN A 275 -1.66 18.85 13.73
CA GLN A 275 -0.30 19.36 14.00
C GLN A 275 0.25 20.24 12.88
N ILE A 276 0.02 19.87 11.62
CA ILE A 276 0.40 20.72 10.48
C ILE A 276 -0.34 22.05 10.56
N ARG A 277 -1.65 22.03 10.80
CA ARG A 277 -2.45 23.25 10.93
C ARG A 277 -1.90 24.14 12.05
N PHE A 278 -1.58 23.56 13.20
CA PHE A 278 -0.96 24.27 14.31
C PHE A 278 0.39 24.91 13.92
N ASN A 279 1.28 24.14 13.29
CA ASN A 279 2.60 24.63 12.87
C ASN A 279 2.51 25.69 11.76
N THR A 280 1.58 25.54 10.80
CA THR A 280 1.32 26.54 9.77
C THR A 280 0.78 27.83 10.38
N GLY A 281 -0.11 27.75 11.38
CA GLY A 281 -0.59 28.91 12.12
C GLY A 281 0.54 29.65 12.82
N ARG A 282 1.43 28.92 13.49
CA ARG A 282 2.62 29.49 14.14
C ARG A 282 3.61 30.11 13.14
N LEU A 283 3.82 29.49 11.98
CA LEU A 283 4.67 30.07 10.93
C LEU A 283 4.06 31.38 10.41
N THR A 284 2.74 31.41 10.22
CA THR A 284 2.03 32.60 9.76
C THR A 284 2.15 33.76 10.74
N SER A 285 2.03 33.48 12.05
CA SER A 285 2.23 34.52 13.08
C SER A 285 3.67 35.03 13.14
N GLN A 286 4.66 34.15 12.97
CA GLN A 286 6.07 34.54 12.89
C GLN A 286 6.35 35.42 11.66
N ILE A 287 5.78 35.09 10.49
CA ILE A 287 5.91 35.92 9.29
C ILE A 287 5.31 37.31 9.54
N ARG A 288 4.09 37.38 10.08
CA ARG A 288 3.43 38.66 10.40
C ARG A 288 4.24 39.52 11.38
N GLN A 289 4.77 38.92 12.44
CA GLN A 289 5.63 39.61 13.41
C GLN A 289 6.93 40.11 12.77
N SER A 290 7.55 39.34 11.87
CA SER A 290 8.74 39.81 11.16
C SER A 290 8.44 40.95 10.19
N SER A 291 7.26 40.95 9.56
CA SER A 291 6.84 42.01 8.64
C SER A 291 6.51 43.32 9.36
N SER A 292 5.93 43.28 10.58
CA SER A 292 5.59 44.51 11.32
C SER A 292 6.82 45.27 11.82
N VAL A 293 7.92 44.59 12.14
CA VAL A 293 9.15 45.23 12.66
C VAL A 293 9.93 45.98 11.57
N HIS A 294 9.72 45.66 10.28
CA HIS A 294 10.35 46.35 9.15
C HIS A 294 9.46 47.42 8.49
N GLY A 295 8.36 47.80 9.15
CA GLY A 295 7.65 49.03 8.80
C GLY A 295 8.55 50.22 9.14
N ILE A 296 9.44 50.59 8.22
CA ILE A 296 10.14 51.87 8.23
C ILE A 296 9.05 52.93 8.47
N PRO A 297 9.16 53.76 9.52
CA PRO A 297 8.21 54.85 9.70
C PRO A 297 8.32 55.71 8.45
N VAL A 298 7.31 55.63 7.58
CA VAL A 298 7.16 56.55 6.47
C VAL A 298 7.06 57.91 7.14
N LEU A 299 8.15 58.66 7.02
CA LEU A 299 8.29 60.02 7.48
C LEU A 299 7.27 60.85 6.68
N SER A 300 6.02 60.84 7.14
CA SER A 300 4.94 61.65 6.60
C SER A 300 5.16 63.06 7.11
N GLY A 301 6.09 63.76 6.47
CA GLY A 301 6.41 65.16 6.72
C GLY A 301 6.31 65.95 5.42
N MET A 302 5.18 66.63 5.22
CA MET A 302 5.12 68.03 4.74
C MET A 302 3.67 68.47 4.50
N HIS A 303 3.10 69.22 5.46
CA HIS A 303 2.58 70.58 5.21
C HIS A 303 2.18 71.30 6.51
N GLY A 304 3.00 72.30 6.89
CA GLY A 304 2.56 73.68 7.10
C GLY A 304 1.92 74.11 8.44
N PRO A 305 2.01 75.41 8.80
CA PRO A 305 2.30 75.86 10.17
C PRO A 305 1.24 76.79 10.79
N SER A 306 1.23 76.86 12.13
CA SER A 306 0.68 77.92 12.99
C SER A 306 0.57 77.30 14.39
N SER A 307 0.84 77.89 15.55
CA SER A 307 1.37 79.16 16.05
C SER A 307 1.09 79.09 17.57
N ALA A 308 1.82 79.87 18.37
CA ALA A 308 1.63 80.10 19.81
C ALA A 308 2.07 78.94 20.74
N ARG A 309 3.24 79.00 21.40
CA ARG A 309 3.70 79.92 22.47
C ARG A 309 3.19 79.48 23.85
N ASP A 310 4.13 79.07 24.70
CA ASP A 310 4.34 79.53 26.09
C ASP A 310 5.38 78.60 26.77
N THR A 311 6.61 79.09 27.02
CA THR A 311 7.12 79.51 28.34
C THR A 311 6.88 78.46 29.43
N SER A 312 7.91 77.81 29.98
CA SER A 312 8.81 78.45 30.94
C SER A 312 9.94 77.49 31.38
N SER A 313 11.10 78.10 31.66
CA SER A 313 12.17 77.75 32.63
C SER A 313 12.15 76.35 33.27
N THR A 314 13.28 75.67 33.48
CA THR A 314 14.25 76.08 34.51
C THR A 314 15.57 75.28 34.40
N SER A 315 16.65 76.05 34.49
CA SER A 315 18.07 75.79 34.79
C SER A 315 18.58 74.41 35.21
N GLY A 316 19.82 74.10 34.80
CA GLY A 316 20.73 73.22 35.55
C GLY A 316 21.93 72.71 34.74
N THR A 317 22.98 73.52 34.62
CA THR A 317 24.30 73.18 34.04
C THR A 317 25.26 72.61 35.12
N PRO A 318 26.53 72.25 34.82
CA PRO A 318 27.12 70.90 34.84
C PRO A 318 28.13 70.73 36.04
N PRO A 319 29.09 69.75 36.10
CA PRO A 319 30.29 69.73 35.24
C PRO A 319 30.97 68.35 34.95
N ASP A 320 31.75 68.35 33.86
CA ASP A 320 33.11 67.80 33.61
C ASP A 320 33.59 66.39 34.08
N SER A 321 33.96 65.59 33.05
CA SER A 321 35.26 64.91 32.78
C SER A 321 35.88 63.92 33.82
N PRO A 322 36.87 63.04 33.50
CA PRO A 322 37.65 62.85 32.26
C PRO A 322 37.85 61.38 31.77
N THR A 323 38.38 61.29 30.55
CA THR A 323 39.43 60.37 30.03
C THR A 323 39.85 59.15 30.88
N THR A 324 39.79 57.95 30.30
CA THR A 324 40.74 56.87 30.61
C THR A 324 41.06 56.04 29.36
N SER A 325 42.36 55.91 29.16
CA SER A 325 43.13 55.14 28.18
C SER A 325 42.98 53.62 28.29
N GLN A 326 42.97 52.93 27.13
CA GLN A 326 43.63 51.66 26.74
C GLN A 326 43.88 50.54 27.79
N PRO A 327 43.78 49.24 27.44
CA PRO A 327 44.66 48.68 26.41
C PRO A 327 44.14 47.55 25.52
N THR A 328 44.88 47.42 24.43
CA THR A 328 45.05 46.33 23.47
C THR A 328 45.08 44.92 24.09
N SER A 329 44.17 44.04 23.63
CA SER A 329 44.39 42.58 23.56
C SER A 329 43.73 42.05 22.28
N THR A 330 44.47 42.03 21.18
CA THR A 330 45.04 40.82 20.54
C THR A 330 44.58 39.50 21.16
N GLY A 331 43.68 38.82 20.45
CA GLY A 331 43.20 37.48 20.78
C GLY A 331 41.87 37.23 20.10
N GLU A 332 41.89 37.14 18.77
CA GLU A 332 40.73 36.83 17.92
C GLU A 332 40.34 35.34 18.10
N PRO A 333 39.20 35.01 18.75
CA PRO A 333 38.66 33.68 18.71
C PRO A 333 37.69 33.64 17.52
N ALA A 334 37.94 32.76 16.56
CA ALA A 334 37.04 32.49 15.44
C ALA A 334 35.58 32.41 15.94
N PRO A 335 34.63 33.13 15.32
CA PRO A 335 33.25 33.12 15.77
C PRO A 335 32.72 31.70 15.64
N ALA A 336 32.52 31.04 16.77
CA ALA A 336 31.81 29.78 16.85
C ALA A 336 30.42 30.00 16.24
N GLN A 337 30.23 29.53 15.01
CA GLN A 337 28.93 29.40 14.38
C GLN A 337 28.10 28.43 15.24
N LYS A 338 27.43 28.98 16.26
CA LYS A 338 26.31 28.31 16.92
C LYS A 338 25.26 28.12 15.83
N SER A 339 25.28 26.94 15.19
CA SER A 339 24.18 26.48 14.38
C SER A 339 22.99 26.36 15.31
N VAL A 340 22.17 27.42 15.37
CA VAL A 340 20.88 27.41 16.04
C VAL A 340 20.00 26.51 15.18
N VAL A 341 20.15 25.19 15.37
CA VAL A 341 19.21 24.18 14.91
C VAL A 341 17.94 24.46 15.69
N ARG A 342 17.09 25.34 15.15
CA ARG A 342 15.85 25.77 15.77
C ARG A 342 14.94 24.56 15.84
N GLN A 343 14.99 23.87 16.97
CA GLN A 343 14.13 22.75 17.27
C GLN A 343 12.68 23.23 17.17
N VAL A 344 11.89 22.59 16.32
CA VAL A 344 10.46 22.88 16.21
C VAL A 344 9.83 22.55 17.56
N VAL A 345 9.53 23.58 18.35
CA VAL A 345 8.89 23.42 19.67
C VAL A 345 7.41 23.14 19.41
N PHE A 346 7.01 21.88 19.52
CA PHE A 346 5.60 21.50 19.44
C PHE A 346 4.92 21.88 20.77
N ALA A 347 3.94 22.79 20.71
CA ALA A 347 3.18 23.15 21.90
C ALA A 347 2.35 21.95 22.34
N ARG A 348 2.40 21.63 23.64
CA ARG A 348 1.56 20.62 24.27
C ARG A 348 0.13 21.18 24.29
N SER A 349 -0.80 20.52 23.62
CA SER A 349 -2.21 20.94 23.43
C SER A 349 -3.05 20.92 24.74
N GLY A 350 -2.44 21.14 25.91
CA GLY A 350 -3.05 21.01 27.22
C GLY A 350 -3.54 22.30 27.86
N ASP A 351 -3.02 23.46 27.45
CA ASP A 351 -3.37 24.74 28.09
C ASP A 351 -4.44 25.46 27.27
N ARG A 352 -5.69 24.99 27.41
CA ARG A 352 -6.88 25.76 27.02
C ARG A 352 -7.11 26.82 28.09
N ALA A 353 -6.41 27.94 27.98
CA ALA A 353 -6.86 29.18 28.59
C ALA A 353 -8.15 29.62 27.88
N ALA A 354 -9.19 29.86 28.67
CA ALA A 354 -10.43 30.45 28.22
C ALA A 354 -10.19 31.88 27.75
N ASP A 355 -11.05 32.31 26.84
CA ASP A 355 -11.42 33.72 26.65
C ASP A 355 -10.41 34.60 25.90
N ASP A 356 -10.58 34.64 24.57
CA ASP A 356 -10.86 35.90 23.89
C ASP A 356 -11.22 35.60 22.42
N GLY A 357 -12.24 36.28 21.91
CA GLY A 357 -12.77 36.13 20.55
C GLY A 357 -11.83 36.63 19.44
N GLU A 358 -10.56 36.19 19.45
CA GLU A 358 -9.61 36.44 18.37
C GLU A 358 -10.07 35.73 17.10
N LYS A 359 -10.55 36.55 16.15
CA LYS A 359 -10.86 36.23 14.76
C LYS A 359 -9.99 35.08 14.26
N GLU A 360 -10.60 33.91 14.04
CA GLU A 360 -9.96 32.72 13.47
C GLU A 360 -8.99 33.14 12.37
N GLY A 361 -7.69 33.09 12.66
CA GLY A 361 -6.66 33.55 11.75
C GLY A 361 -6.78 32.77 10.46
N LYS A 362 -7.19 33.45 9.38
CA LYS A 362 -7.33 32.90 8.03
C LYS A 362 -6.08 32.07 7.70
N GLN A 363 -6.26 30.75 7.60
CA GLN A 363 -5.15 29.83 7.34
C GLN A 363 -4.42 30.22 6.07
N MET A 364 -3.09 30.17 6.12
CA MET A 364 -2.23 30.47 4.99
C MET A 364 -2.55 29.49 3.85
N SER A 365 -3.00 30.02 2.72
CA SER A 365 -3.42 29.20 1.58
C SER A 365 -2.21 28.49 0.96
N VAL A 366 -2.44 27.39 0.24
CA VAL A 366 -1.36 26.68 -0.47
C VAL A 366 -0.64 27.60 -1.47
N ALA A 367 -1.36 28.59 -2.03
CA ALA A 367 -0.76 29.62 -2.87
C ALA A 367 0.21 30.49 -2.06
N GLN A 368 -0.19 30.98 -0.89
CA GLN A 368 0.69 31.77 -0.02
C GLN A 368 1.91 30.97 0.48
N LEU A 369 1.76 29.68 0.74
CA LEU A 369 2.87 28.78 1.06
C LEU A 369 3.82 28.58 -0.12
N LYS A 370 3.29 28.52 -1.35
CA LYS A 370 4.12 28.50 -2.57
C LYS A 370 4.88 29.83 -2.74
N ASP A 371 4.22 30.95 -2.49
CA ASP A 371 4.83 32.28 -2.59
C ASP A 371 5.94 32.44 -1.55
N ALA A 372 5.69 32.06 -0.29
CA ALA A 372 6.70 32.05 0.76
C ALA A 372 7.86 31.07 0.49
N ALA A 373 7.58 29.93 -0.15
CA ALA A 373 8.61 28.98 -0.58
C ALA A 373 9.46 29.49 -1.78
N ASN A 374 8.91 30.46 -2.53
CA ASN A 374 9.55 31.08 -3.68
C ASN A 374 10.24 32.40 -3.33
N ASP A 375 10.00 32.97 -2.14
CA ASP A 375 10.67 34.18 -1.69
C ASP A 375 12.20 34.01 -1.69
N LYS A 376 12.89 34.97 -2.31
CA LYS A 376 14.35 35.01 -2.48
C LYS A 376 15.02 35.93 -1.47
N THR A 377 14.27 36.58 -0.58
CA THR A 377 14.87 37.46 0.43
C THR A 377 15.84 36.66 1.31
N PRO A 378 17.08 37.15 1.54
CA PRO A 378 18.06 36.44 2.36
C PRO A 378 17.60 36.27 3.82
N ALA A 379 16.83 37.22 4.34
CA ALA A 379 16.18 37.13 5.65
C ALA A 379 15.14 35.98 5.75
N GLY A 380 14.58 35.56 4.62
CA GLY A 380 13.54 34.52 4.52
C GLY A 380 14.06 33.09 4.36
N ALA A 381 15.38 32.84 4.33
CA ALA A 381 15.92 31.52 4.00
C ALA A 381 15.39 30.37 4.89
N SER A 382 15.25 30.63 6.20
CA SER A 382 14.71 29.65 7.15
C SER A 382 13.20 29.42 6.98
N GLN A 383 12.43 30.50 6.77
CA GLN A 383 11.00 30.44 6.49
C GLN A 383 10.71 29.70 5.18
N ARG A 384 11.56 29.91 4.18
CA ARG A 384 11.50 29.23 2.88
C ARG A 384 11.67 27.72 3.02
N GLN A 385 12.65 27.27 3.81
CA GLN A 385 12.85 25.84 4.06
C GLN A 385 11.65 25.23 4.80
N GLN A 386 11.11 25.94 5.81
CA GLN A 386 9.91 25.49 6.52
C GLN A 386 8.68 25.43 5.61
N ALA A 387 8.46 26.44 4.76
CA ALA A 387 7.37 26.45 3.79
C ALA A 387 7.48 25.29 2.78
N LYS A 388 8.69 24.98 2.29
CA LYS A 388 8.95 23.82 1.43
C LYS A 388 8.64 22.49 2.13
N GLN A 389 9.07 22.34 3.38
CA GLN A 389 8.78 21.14 4.18
C GLN A 389 7.28 20.97 4.42
N LEU A 390 6.56 22.05 4.74
CA LEU A 390 5.10 22.02 4.90
C LEU A 390 4.38 21.65 3.60
N LEU A 391 4.86 22.16 2.45
CA LEU A 391 4.28 21.84 1.15
C LEU A 391 4.51 20.36 0.78
N ALA A 392 5.71 19.84 1.01
CA ALA A 392 6.01 18.42 0.81
C ALA A 392 5.15 17.53 1.72
N LEU A 393 5.01 17.91 2.99
CA LEU A 393 4.19 17.18 3.96
C LEU A 393 2.70 17.21 3.58
N LYS A 394 2.17 18.35 3.11
CA LYS A 394 0.80 18.47 2.59
C LYS A 394 0.54 17.58 1.38
N LYS A 395 1.53 17.44 0.49
CA LYS A 395 1.43 16.54 -0.66
C LYS A 395 1.34 15.08 -0.20
N ILE A 396 2.23 14.67 0.70
CA ILE A 396 2.25 13.31 1.26
C ILE A 396 0.94 13.00 2.00
N GLU A 397 0.45 13.96 2.78
CA GLU A 397 -0.81 13.84 3.52
C GLU A 397 -2.02 13.59 2.60
N LEU A 398 -2.08 14.28 1.45
CA LEU A 398 -3.16 14.07 0.48
C LEU A 398 -3.05 12.70 -0.20
N ASP A 399 -1.83 12.33 -0.63
CA ASP A 399 -1.56 11.06 -1.30
C ASP A 399 -1.93 9.87 -0.39
N LEU A 400 -1.47 9.93 0.86
CA LEU A 400 -1.77 8.93 1.88
C LEU A 400 -3.27 8.87 2.21
N LEU A 401 -3.97 10.01 2.27
CA LEU A 401 -5.42 10.01 2.48
C LEU A 401 -6.14 9.31 1.33
N VAL A 402 -5.84 9.68 0.08
CA VAL A 402 -6.47 9.10 -1.10
C VAL A 402 -6.22 7.60 -1.14
N PHE A 403 -4.99 7.18 -0.86
CA PHE A 403 -4.60 5.77 -0.85
C PHE A 403 -5.32 4.96 0.23
N LEU A 404 -5.32 5.43 1.49
CA LEU A 404 -6.00 4.75 2.59
C LEU A 404 -7.52 4.72 2.37
N SER A 405 -8.13 5.80 1.88
CA SER A 405 -9.55 5.83 1.54
C SER A 405 -9.90 4.84 0.44
N ALA A 406 -9.07 4.72 -0.60
CA ALA A 406 -9.28 3.75 -1.67
C ALA A 406 -9.24 2.30 -1.14
N ILE A 407 -8.26 1.97 -0.29
CA ILE A 407 -8.18 0.63 0.33
C ILE A 407 -9.42 0.34 1.18
N VAL A 408 -9.89 1.30 1.99
CA VAL A 408 -11.10 1.11 2.81
C VAL A 408 -12.32 0.87 1.94
N ILE A 409 -12.51 1.62 0.86
CA ILE A 409 -13.63 1.44 -0.07
C ILE A 409 -13.58 0.04 -0.71
N ILE A 410 -12.44 -0.35 -1.28
CA ILE A 410 -12.28 -1.65 -1.94
C ILE A 410 -12.49 -2.78 -0.92
N SER A 411 -11.89 -2.69 0.26
CA SER A 411 -12.02 -3.70 1.32
C SER A 411 -13.46 -3.81 1.84
N THR A 412 -14.22 -2.71 1.84
CA THR A 412 -15.64 -2.71 2.22
C THR A 412 -16.49 -3.47 1.19
N VAL A 413 -16.23 -3.25 -0.11
CA VAL A 413 -16.89 -4.02 -1.18
C VAL A 413 -16.55 -5.50 -1.07
N PHE A 414 -15.29 -5.82 -0.78
CA PHE A 414 -14.83 -7.20 -0.61
C PHE A 414 -15.48 -7.85 0.60
N LEU A 415 -15.58 -7.13 1.73
CA LEU A 415 -16.29 -7.56 2.92
C LEU A 415 -17.77 -7.86 2.61
N SER A 416 -18.46 -6.97 1.90
CA SER A 416 -19.86 -7.19 1.51
C SER A 416 -20.02 -8.44 0.64
N LEU A 417 -19.12 -8.65 -0.33
CA LEU A 417 -19.16 -9.84 -1.19
C LEU A 417 -18.84 -11.12 -0.41
N ALA A 418 -17.83 -11.09 0.45
CA ALA A 418 -17.45 -12.22 1.30
C ALA A 418 -18.59 -12.61 2.25
N LEU A 419 -19.24 -11.63 2.90
CA LEU A 419 -20.41 -11.88 3.73
C LEU A 419 -21.58 -12.44 2.91
N TRP A 420 -21.82 -11.92 1.70
CA TRP A 420 -22.89 -12.45 0.85
C TRP A 420 -22.67 -13.93 0.49
N LEU A 421 -21.43 -14.30 0.17
CA LEU A 421 -21.04 -15.67 -0.15
C LEU A 421 -21.01 -16.59 1.08
N ALA A 422 -20.64 -16.07 2.26
CA ALA A 422 -20.65 -16.81 3.51
C ALA A 422 -22.09 -17.12 3.97
N ILE A 423 -22.99 -16.13 3.90
CA ILE A 423 -24.38 -16.27 4.39
C ILE A 423 -25.22 -17.14 3.45
N ASN A 424 -25.12 -16.96 2.13
CA ASN A 424 -26.01 -17.66 1.20
C ASN A 424 -25.32 -17.99 -0.14
N PRO A 425 -24.36 -18.94 -0.14
CA PRO A 425 -23.66 -19.34 -1.36
C PRO A 425 -24.62 -19.91 -2.41
N ILE A 426 -25.62 -20.68 -1.98
CA ILE A 426 -26.60 -21.33 -2.86
C ILE A 426 -27.35 -20.28 -3.71
N SER A 427 -27.78 -19.18 -3.09
CA SER A 427 -28.49 -18.07 -3.74
C SER A 427 -27.62 -17.29 -4.72
N VAL A 428 -26.30 -17.23 -4.50
CA VAL A 428 -25.36 -16.63 -5.46
C VAL A 428 -25.22 -17.51 -6.69
N TYR A 429 -25.08 -18.82 -6.50
CA TYR A 429 -24.89 -19.77 -7.59
C TYR A 429 -26.18 -20.26 -8.26
N SER A 430 -27.36 -19.73 -7.88
CA SER A 430 -28.64 -20.10 -8.51
C SER A 430 -28.94 -19.28 -9.76
N LYS A 431 -28.35 -18.09 -9.89
CA LYS A 431 -28.56 -17.18 -11.03
C LYS A 431 -27.22 -16.75 -11.59
N TRP A 432 -27.03 -16.91 -12.90
CA TRP A 432 -25.80 -16.53 -13.58
C TRP A 432 -25.38 -15.09 -13.28
N ARG A 433 -26.31 -14.13 -13.32
CA ARG A 433 -26.00 -12.70 -13.04
C ARG A 433 -25.36 -12.49 -11.66
N ARG A 434 -25.78 -13.24 -10.64
CA ARG A 434 -25.21 -13.15 -9.28
C ARG A 434 -23.84 -13.80 -9.22
N MET A 435 -23.72 -14.97 -9.86
CA MET A 435 -22.46 -15.69 -10.01
C MET A 435 -21.41 -14.82 -10.71
N GLU A 436 -21.75 -14.19 -11.83
CA GLU A 436 -20.90 -13.28 -12.57
C GLU A 436 -20.42 -12.10 -11.70
N VAL A 437 -21.33 -11.45 -10.96
CA VAL A 437 -20.95 -10.38 -10.02
C VAL A 437 -19.94 -10.89 -9.00
N SER A 438 -20.18 -12.07 -8.42
CA SER A 438 -19.26 -12.67 -7.46
C SER A 438 -17.88 -13.03 -8.05
N PHE A 439 -17.83 -13.35 -9.34
CA PHE A 439 -16.61 -13.76 -10.04
C PHE A 439 -15.77 -12.58 -10.49
N THR A 440 -16.41 -11.45 -10.81
CA THR A 440 -15.77 -10.39 -11.59
C THR A 440 -15.67 -9.06 -10.85
N LEU A 441 -16.62 -8.73 -9.96
CA LEU A 441 -16.69 -7.40 -9.33
C LEU A 441 -15.42 -7.06 -8.52
N THR A 442 -15.00 -7.98 -7.65
CA THR A 442 -13.81 -7.83 -6.80
C THR A 442 -12.58 -7.54 -7.65
N ILE A 443 -12.37 -8.33 -8.70
CA ILE A 443 -11.18 -8.22 -9.55
C ILE A 443 -11.25 -6.98 -10.44
N TRP A 444 -12.44 -6.61 -10.93
CA TRP A 444 -12.66 -5.35 -11.65
C TRP A 444 -12.24 -4.14 -10.81
N MET A 445 -12.78 -4.03 -9.60
CA MET A 445 -12.47 -2.94 -8.68
C MET A 445 -10.99 -2.89 -8.32
N TYR A 446 -10.40 -4.07 -8.10
CA TYR A 446 -8.97 -4.19 -7.83
C TYR A 446 -8.12 -3.70 -9.00
N LEU A 447 -8.31 -4.26 -10.20
CA LEU A 447 -7.48 -3.96 -11.37
C LEU A 447 -7.56 -2.47 -11.72
N VAL A 448 -8.77 -1.90 -11.81
CA VAL A 448 -8.93 -0.47 -12.07
C VAL A 448 -8.24 0.37 -10.99
N GLY A 449 -8.39 0.00 -9.72
CA GLY A 449 -7.78 0.72 -8.61
C GLY A 449 -6.24 0.72 -8.67
N VAL A 450 -5.63 -0.46 -8.87
CA VAL A 450 -4.17 -0.59 -8.93
C VAL A 450 -3.58 0.01 -10.21
N ASP A 451 -4.25 -0.12 -11.34
CA ASP A 451 -3.82 0.44 -12.62
C ASP A 451 -3.79 1.96 -12.58
N VAL A 452 -4.83 2.59 -12.02
CA VAL A 452 -4.87 4.05 -11.82
C VAL A 452 -3.78 4.49 -10.85
N ALA A 453 -3.60 3.77 -9.74
CA ALA A 453 -2.57 4.09 -8.76
C ALA A 453 -1.15 3.97 -9.34
N LEU A 454 -0.82 2.88 -10.04
CA LEU A 454 0.48 2.70 -10.68
C LEU A 454 0.72 3.70 -11.80
N SER A 455 -0.30 4.03 -12.59
CA SER A 455 -0.21 5.08 -13.61
C SER A 455 0.18 6.41 -12.99
N PHE A 456 -0.47 6.78 -11.88
CA PHE A 456 -0.16 8.01 -11.16
C PHE A 456 1.25 8.00 -10.57
N LEU A 457 1.67 6.89 -9.96
CA LEU A 457 3.02 6.71 -9.44
C LEU A 457 4.08 6.81 -10.55
N LEU A 458 3.83 6.17 -11.70
CA LEU A 458 4.73 6.23 -12.84
C LEU A 458 4.85 7.64 -13.40
N VAL A 459 3.72 8.33 -13.62
CA VAL A 459 3.74 9.72 -14.08
C VAL A 459 4.52 10.62 -13.11
N ASN A 460 4.35 10.40 -11.80
CA ASN A 460 5.11 11.15 -10.79
C ASN A 460 6.62 10.84 -10.83
N SER A 461 7.03 9.57 -10.91
CA SER A 461 8.44 9.21 -11.02
C SER A 461 9.08 9.72 -12.31
N VAL A 462 8.38 9.62 -13.45
CA VAL A 462 8.86 10.17 -14.72
C VAL A 462 9.04 11.69 -14.62
N ARG A 463 8.09 12.42 -14.04
CA ARG A 463 8.23 13.88 -13.82
C ARG A 463 9.46 14.23 -12.97
N HIS A 464 9.89 13.37 -12.06
CA HIS A 464 11.10 13.57 -11.26
C HIS A 464 12.40 13.26 -12.02
N LEU A 465 12.37 12.31 -12.95
CA LEU A 465 13.53 11.96 -13.78
C LEU A 465 13.77 12.96 -14.91
N VAL A 466 12.70 13.46 -15.50
CA VAL A 466 12.74 14.30 -16.69
C VAL A 466 13.37 15.65 -16.36
N SER A 467 14.51 15.92 -17.00
CA SER A 467 15.19 17.20 -16.85
C SER A 467 14.24 18.33 -17.27
N PRO A 468 14.19 19.43 -16.52
CA PRO A 468 13.38 20.62 -16.80
C PRO A 468 13.48 21.11 -18.24
N ASN A 469 14.66 20.96 -18.85
CA ASN A 469 15.00 21.50 -20.16
C ASN A 469 14.80 20.47 -21.29
N SER A 470 14.33 19.26 -20.99
CA SER A 470 14.13 18.23 -22.00
C SER A 470 12.83 18.45 -22.77
N ARG A 471 12.84 18.16 -24.08
CA ARG A 471 11.63 18.21 -24.94
C ARG A 471 10.49 17.34 -24.39
N LEU A 472 10.83 16.28 -23.66
CA LEU A 472 9.86 15.40 -23.00
C LEU A 472 9.05 16.15 -21.91
N ALA A 473 9.66 17.10 -21.19
CA ALA A 473 8.95 17.93 -20.21
C ALA A 473 7.86 18.79 -20.87
N HIS A 474 8.10 19.23 -22.12
CA HIS A 474 7.13 19.97 -22.91
C HIS A 474 5.97 19.09 -23.36
N PHE A 475 6.25 17.86 -23.78
CA PHE A 475 5.22 16.90 -24.18
C PHE A 475 4.31 16.46 -23.02
N ILE A 476 4.86 16.32 -21.80
CA ILE A 476 4.11 15.92 -20.60
C ILE A 476 3.23 17.08 -20.05
N GLY A 477 3.23 18.25 -20.69
CA GLY A 477 2.46 19.42 -20.24
C GLY A 477 3.03 20.10 -19.00
N CYS A 478 4.31 19.87 -18.68
CA CYS A 478 4.99 20.58 -17.59
C CYS A 478 5.49 21.98 -17.99
N ALA A 479 5.54 22.30 -19.29
CA ALA A 479 6.18 23.52 -19.78
C ALA A 479 5.41 24.82 -19.54
N THR A 480 4.07 24.80 -19.45
CA THR A 480 3.27 26.05 -19.42
C THR A 480 3.40 26.83 -18.11
N SER A 481 3.92 26.22 -17.04
CA SER A 481 4.19 26.90 -15.76
C SER A 481 5.67 27.30 -15.58
N GLN A 482 6.54 27.07 -16.57
CA GLN A 482 7.99 26.98 -16.33
C GLN A 482 8.83 28.15 -16.85
N ALA A 483 8.30 29.00 -17.75
CA ALA A 483 8.95 30.25 -18.16
C ALA A 483 9.23 31.19 -16.95
N ASP A 484 8.43 31.08 -15.89
CA ASP A 484 8.60 31.83 -14.64
C ASP A 484 9.59 31.15 -13.66
N ARG A 485 9.89 29.86 -13.89
CA ARG A 485 10.67 29.01 -12.98
C ARG A 485 12.16 28.96 -13.31
N ASP A 486 12.54 29.19 -14.57
CA ASP A 486 13.93 29.18 -14.99
C ASP A 486 14.71 30.44 -14.54
N ARG A 487 14.01 31.51 -14.17
CA ARG A 487 14.60 32.66 -13.46
C ARG A 487 14.99 32.36 -12.00
N VAL A 488 14.72 31.15 -11.50
CA VAL A 488 14.78 30.81 -10.05
C VAL A 488 15.68 29.61 -9.72
N ARG A 489 16.23 28.90 -10.73
CA ARG A 489 16.73 27.52 -10.52
C ARG A 489 18.24 27.33 -10.29
N GLY A 490 19.01 28.36 -9.97
CA GLY A 490 20.43 28.22 -9.63
C GLY A 490 20.76 27.46 -8.32
N SER A 491 19.78 26.89 -7.58
CA SER A 491 20.03 26.39 -6.22
C SER A 491 19.13 25.23 -5.74
N ILE A 492 18.42 24.49 -6.60
CA ILE A 492 17.34 23.57 -6.17
C ILE A 492 17.39 22.20 -6.88
N SER A 493 18.34 21.35 -6.49
CA SER A 493 18.38 19.93 -6.88
C SER A 493 18.63 19.07 -5.64
N GLY A 494 17.55 18.59 -5.01
CA GLY A 494 17.63 17.67 -3.88
C GLY A 494 16.44 17.87 -2.95
N LEU A 495 15.32 17.19 -3.22
CA LEU A 495 14.18 17.04 -2.28
C LEU A 495 13.08 16.19 -2.93
N THR A 496 13.15 14.88 -2.71
CA THR A 496 11.95 14.04 -2.61
C THR A 496 12.10 13.20 -1.35
N THR A 497 11.01 13.05 -0.61
CA THR A 497 10.97 13.23 0.83
C THR A 497 10.71 11.97 1.65
N SER A 498 11.18 10.79 1.20
CA SER A 498 11.33 9.66 2.13
C SER A 498 12.68 9.69 2.86
N ASP A 499 13.72 10.25 2.24
CA ASP A 499 15.10 9.97 2.66
C ASP A 499 15.78 11.11 3.45
N GLU A 500 15.22 12.32 3.47
CA GLU A 500 15.70 13.40 4.35
C GLU A 500 15.33 13.18 5.83
N PHE A 501 14.65 12.08 6.15
CA PHE A 501 14.37 11.71 7.54
C PHE A 501 15.57 11.04 8.25
N GLU A 502 16.70 10.80 7.56
CA GLU A 502 17.83 9.98 8.06
C GLU A 502 19.13 10.73 8.41
N THR A 503 19.40 11.96 7.96
CA THR A 503 20.74 12.59 8.12
C THR A 503 21.05 13.21 9.50
N GLY A 504 20.38 12.78 10.56
CA GLY A 504 20.52 13.36 11.90
C GLY A 504 20.78 12.33 12.99
N THR A 505 21.68 11.37 12.82
CA THR A 505 22.10 10.51 13.94
C THR A 505 23.54 10.01 13.78
N MET A 506 24.45 10.64 14.54
CA MET A 506 25.70 10.11 15.11
C MET A 506 26.71 9.38 14.19
N THR A 507 27.65 10.14 13.63
CA THR A 507 29.08 9.77 13.68
C THR A 507 29.72 10.52 14.84
N GLY A 508 29.48 10.03 16.06
CA GLY A 508 30.24 10.44 17.24
C GLY A 508 31.55 9.65 17.23
N THR A 509 32.61 10.29 16.78
CA THR A 509 33.99 9.81 16.86
C THR A 509 34.35 9.55 18.32
N MET A 510 34.43 8.28 18.72
CA MET A 510 35.16 7.90 19.93
C MET A 510 36.65 7.92 19.61
N THR A 511 37.32 9.01 19.98
CA THR A 511 38.78 9.09 20.06
C THR A 511 39.25 8.33 21.30
N GLY A 512 39.56 7.05 21.11
CA GLY A 512 40.32 6.24 22.08
C GLY A 512 41.82 6.44 21.83
N SER A 513 42.47 7.14 22.76
CA SER A 513 43.91 7.32 22.86
C SER A 513 44.64 5.99 23.06
N ARG A 514 45.69 5.73 22.28
CA ARG A 514 46.66 4.66 22.52
C ARG A 514 48.09 5.21 22.34
N PRO A 515 49.03 4.92 23.24
CA PRO A 515 50.32 5.59 23.26
C PRO A 515 51.32 4.96 22.27
N ALA A 516 52.32 5.78 21.97
CA ALA A 516 53.39 5.59 21.02
C ALA A 516 54.18 4.28 21.16
N ARG A 517 54.53 3.70 20.01
CA ARG A 517 55.71 2.83 19.87
C ARG A 517 56.46 3.23 18.61
N LEU A 518 57.68 3.72 18.81
CA LEU A 518 58.70 3.93 17.78
C LEU A 518 59.11 2.61 17.12
N GLY A 519 59.44 2.65 15.82
CA GLY A 519 60.45 1.75 15.26
C GLY A 519 60.29 1.39 13.78
N ALA A 520 61.15 2.03 12.96
CA ALA A 520 61.82 1.52 11.74
C ALA A 520 61.06 1.36 10.40
N GLU A 521 61.46 2.26 9.48
CA GLU A 521 61.82 2.11 8.05
C GLU A 521 61.39 0.87 7.24
N GLY A 522 60.86 1.11 6.02
CA GLY A 522 60.95 0.17 4.89
C GLY A 522 59.84 0.22 3.82
N VAL A 523 59.97 1.15 2.86
CA VAL A 523 59.93 0.94 1.38
C VAL A 523 58.84 0.03 0.71
N LEU A 524 58.05 0.67 -0.17
CA LEU A 524 57.40 0.29 -1.44
C LEU A 524 56.35 -0.85 -1.56
N ASP A 525 55.19 -0.42 -2.08
CA ASP A 525 54.38 -0.94 -3.20
C ASP A 525 53.61 -2.28 -3.17
N ASP A 526 52.31 -2.09 -3.41
CA ASP A 526 51.42 -2.79 -4.35
C ASP A 526 50.66 -4.07 -3.91
N LEU A 527 49.33 -3.86 -3.87
CA LEU A 527 48.21 -4.75 -4.19
C LEU A 527 48.30 -6.23 -3.81
N ARG A 528 47.49 -6.64 -2.82
CA ARG A 528 46.65 -7.84 -2.95
C ARG A 528 45.51 -7.92 -1.96
N GLU A 529 44.43 -8.52 -2.44
CA GLU A 529 43.15 -8.85 -1.81
C GLU A 529 43.26 -9.43 -0.40
N GLU A 530 42.40 -8.95 0.50
CA GLU A 530 42.02 -9.69 1.71
C GLU A 530 40.48 -9.78 1.80
N ASP A 531 40.01 -10.99 1.55
CA ASP A 531 38.85 -11.61 2.16
C ASP A 531 39.02 -11.64 3.69
N GLU A 532 38.02 -11.21 4.46
CA GLU A 532 37.74 -11.70 5.82
C GLU A 532 36.31 -11.28 6.22
N GLU A 533 35.52 -11.99 7.04
CA GLU A 533 35.44 -13.38 7.47
C GLU A 533 34.16 -13.35 8.33
N GLU A 534 33.03 -13.85 7.81
CA GLU A 534 31.81 -14.01 8.61
C GLU A 534 31.93 -15.24 9.51
N ARG A 535 32.21 -15.01 10.80
CA ARG A 535 32.08 -16.04 11.85
C ARG A 535 30.62 -16.49 11.98
N GLY A 536 30.32 -17.62 11.37
CA GLY A 536 29.12 -18.42 11.61
C GLY A 536 29.15 -19.09 12.99
N VAL A 537 28.04 -18.92 13.73
CA VAL A 537 27.69 -19.79 14.87
C VAL A 537 26.88 -20.94 14.30
N HIS A 538 27.53 -22.10 14.17
CA HIS A 538 26.90 -23.37 13.80
C HIS A 538 26.04 -23.87 14.97
N VAL A 539 24.73 -23.99 14.74
CA VAL A 539 23.82 -24.81 15.55
C VAL A 539 23.48 -26.03 14.71
N SER A 540 24.04 -27.18 15.10
CA SER A 540 23.76 -28.48 14.50
C SER A 540 22.39 -28.96 14.99
N ILE A 541 21.44 -29.15 14.08
CA ILE A 541 20.20 -29.90 14.34
C ILE A 541 20.37 -31.26 13.68
N GLU A 542 20.49 -32.27 14.53
CA GLU A 542 20.54 -33.69 14.19
C GLU A 542 19.12 -34.15 13.87
N THR A 543 18.80 -34.33 12.57
CA THR A 543 17.54 -34.96 12.15
C THR A 543 17.78 -36.43 11.88
N HIS A 544 17.26 -37.27 12.78
CA HIS A 544 17.08 -38.71 12.58
C HIS A 544 16.18 -38.95 11.35
N VAL A 545 16.74 -39.61 10.34
CA VAL A 545 15.99 -40.15 9.20
C VAL A 545 15.43 -41.50 9.64
N VAL A 546 14.11 -41.59 9.75
CA VAL A 546 13.39 -42.86 9.83
C VAL A 546 13.11 -43.28 8.40
N GLU A 547 13.76 -44.37 8.00
CA GLU A 547 13.54 -45.11 6.77
C GLU A 547 12.17 -45.80 6.90
N GLU A 548 11.17 -45.34 6.14
CA GLU A 548 9.88 -46.03 6.05
C GLU A 548 9.67 -46.57 4.64
N GLU A 549 9.35 -47.86 4.65
CA GLU A 549 9.38 -48.85 3.59
C GLU A 549 8.31 -48.59 2.51
N SER A 550 8.72 -48.72 1.24
CA SER A 550 7.85 -48.60 0.08
C SER A 550 7.05 -49.89 -0.15
N PRO A 551 5.79 -49.80 -0.61
CA PRO A 551 5.28 -50.86 -1.48
C PRO A 551 4.70 -50.34 -2.81
N GLU A 552 5.03 -51.12 -3.84
CA GLU A 552 4.28 -51.44 -5.06
C GLU A 552 4.00 -50.34 -6.10
N ARG A 553 4.90 -50.33 -7.09
CA ARG A 553 4.64 -49.95 -8.48
C ARG A 553 3.57 -50.84 -9.11
N THR A 554 2.51 -50.23 -9.64
CA THR A 554 1.68 -50.80 -10.70
C THR A 554 1.82 -49.94 -11.97
N PRO A 555 2.03 -50.51 -13.17
CA PRO A 555 2.30 -49.73 -14.38
C PRO A 555 1.01 -49.15 -14.99
N ALA A 556 1.02 -47.84 -15.27
CA ALA A 556 -0.04 -47.17 -16.01
C ALA A 556 0.17 -47.31 -17.53
N THR A 557 -0.61 -48.19 -18.15
CA THR A 557 -0.87 -48.17 -19.60
C THR A 557 -1.78 -46.99 -19.95
N ARG A 558 -1.23 -46.01 -20.68
CA ARG A 558 -1.94 -44.84 -21.18
C ARG A 558 -2.28 -45.05 -22.65
N THR A 559 -3.50 -45.44 -22.95
CA THR A 559 -4.09 -45.36 -24.30
C THR A 559 -5.04 -44.16 -24.34
N SER A 560 -4.59 -43.08 -24.97
CA SER A 560 -5.44 -41.93 -25.33
C SER A 560 -6.21 -42.27 -26.61
N ALA A 561 -7.47 -42.66 -26.46
CA ALA A 561 -8.43 -42.64 -27.56
C ALA A 561 -9.24 -41.35 -27.47
N GLU A 562 -9.11 -40.51 -28.50
CA GLU A 562 -9.97 -39.37 -28.77
C GLU A 562 -11.43 -39.81 -28.82
N TRP A 563 -12.26 -39.20 -27.98
CA TRP A 563 -13.70 -39.15 -28.20
C TRP A 563 -14.10 -37.69 -28.36
N ARG A 564 -14.31 -37.29 -29.62
CA ARG A 564 -15.17 -36.15 -29.97
C ARG A 564 -16.61 -36.66 -29.99
N VAL A 565 -17.42 -36.15 -29.09
CA VAL A 565 -18.87 -35.93 -29.26
C VAL A 565 -19.17 -34.55 -28.73
#